data_AF-A0A3B8SV38-F1
#
_entry.id   AF-A0A3B8SV38-F1
#
_cell.length_a   1.000
_cell.length_b   1.000
_cell.length_c   1.000
_cell.angle_alpha   90.00
_cell.angle_beta   90.00
_cell.angle_gamma   90.00
#
_symmetry.space_group_name_H-M   'P 1'
#
loop_
_entity.id
_entity.type
_entity.pdbx_description
1 polymer ?
#
loop_
_entity_poly.entity_id
_entity_poly.type
_entity_poly.pdbx_seq_one_letter_code
_entity_poly.pdbx_strand_id
1 'polypeptide(L)'
;MIIGGPMMGYRVTDFSAGITKTTNCVLAREVEVQPESPCIRCGACATACPVRLQPQQMVAALKGDALNRAIHEGLGDCIECAACNAVCPSNIPLAEWFRRGRFEMKERAREHQQASDARDRFEARNTRLERLAQEQEAKRAARKAKSADALNKARKAREEIS
;
A
#
# COMPACT_ATOMS: atom_id res chain seq x y z
N MET A 1 -11.67 26.09 -10.82
CA MET A 1 -10.77 26.41 -9.69
C MET A 1 -9.74 25.31 -9.55
N ILE A 2 -8.48 25.67 -9.30
CA ILE A 2 -7.33 24.77 -9.19
C ILE A 2 -6.67 25.01 -7.83
N ILE A 3 -6.38 23.94 -7.07
CA ILE A 3 -5.49 24.05 -5.90
C ILE A 3 -4.06 23.86 -6.40
N GLY A 4 -3.17 24.77 -6.02
CA GLY A 4 -1.77 24.83 -6.45
C GLY A 4 -1.56 25.72 -7.68
N GLY A 5 -0.36 25.64 -8.24
CA GLY A 5 0.05 26.46 -9.39
C GLY A 5 -0.54 25.98 -10.73
N PRO A 6 -0.38 26.77 -11.81
CA PRO A 6 -0.95 26.45 -13.12
C PRO A 6 -0.39 25.16 -13.76
N MET A 7 0.80 24.72 -13.34
CA MET A 7 1.45 23.52 -13.86
C MET A 7 1.16 22.28 -13.01
N MET A 8 1.36 22.36 -11.69
CA MET A 8 1.26 21.21 -10.78
C MET A 8 -0.12 21.04 -10.12
N GLY A 9 -0.96 22.05 -10.25
CA GLY A 9 -2.25 22.08 -9.56
C GLY A 9 -3.19 20.98 -10.03
N TYR A 10 -4.23 20.75 -9.23
CA TYR A 10 -5.31 19.84 -9.56
C TYR A 10 -6.66 20.55 -9.48
N ARG A 11 -7.58 20.11 -10.31
CA ARG A 11 -8.93 20.67 -10.38
C ARG A 11 -9.71 20.28 -9.14
N VAL A 12 -10.36 21.27 -8.53
CA VAL A 12 -11.33 21.04 -7.45
C VAL A 12 -12.72 21.11 -8.04
N THR A 13 -13.51 20.07 -7.78
CA THR A 13 -14.92 19.96 -8.20
C THR A 13 -15.89 20.33 -7.08
N ASP A 14 -15.49 20.13 -5.83
CA ASP A 14 -16.30 20.44 -4.65
C ASP A 14 -15.80 21.74 -3.98
N PHE A 15 -16.64 22.78 -4.02
CA PHE A 15 -16.33 24.08 -3.43
C PHE A 15 -16.57 24.16 -1.92
N SER A 16 -17.18 23.14 -1.32
CA SER A 16 -17.32 23.03 0.14
C SER A 16 -16.08 22.45 0.82
N ALA A 17 -15.13 21.92 0.04
CA ALA A 17 -13.88 21.39 0.55
C ALA A 17 -13.04 22.49 1.23
N GLY A 18 -12.61 22.22 2.46
CA GLY A 18 -11.72 23.11 3.21
C GLY A 18 -10.31 23.16 2.63
N ILE A 19 -9.57 24.24 2.92
CA ILE A 19 -8.14 24.34 2.64
C ILE A 19 -7.32 23.73 3.79
N THR A 20 -6.14 23.22 3.48
CA THR A 20 -5.23 22.63 4.48
C THR A 20 -3.99 23.52 4.66
N LYS A 21 -3.20 23.31 5.72
CA LYS A 21 -1.93 24.02 5.93
C LYS A 21 -0.95 23.85 4.74
N THR A 22 -1.10 22.79 3.97
CA THR A 22 -0.26 22.50 2.78
C THR A 22 -0.80 23.13 1.50
N THR A 23 -1.97 23.77 1.53
CA THR A 23 -2.53 24.50 0.38
C THR A 23 -1.74 25.78 0.16
N ASN A 24 -0.85 25.78 -0.85
CA ASN A 24 -0.02 26.94 -1.17
C ASN A 24 -0.83 28.08 -1.81
N CYS A 25 -1.58 27.80 -2.88
CA CYS A 25 -2.40 28.80 -3.56
C CYS A 25 -3.67 28.17 -4.17
N VAL A 26 -4.66 29.02 -4.47
CA VAL A 26 -5.88 28.66 -5.19
C VAL A 26 -5.96 29.54 -6.43
N LEU A 27 -6.02 28.92 -7.60
CA LEU A 27 -6.09 29.59 -8.88
C LEU A 27 -7.54 29.54 -9.41
N ALA A 28 -8.17 30.71 -9.48
CA ALA A 28 -9.44 30.92 -10.16
C ALA A 28 -9.15 31.58 -11.51
N ARG A 29 -9.19 30.78 -12.58
CA ARG A 29 -9.16 31.25 -13.97
C ARG A 29 -10.21 30.51 -14.77
N GLU A 30 -10.70 31.17 -15.80
CA GLU A 30 -11.42 30.50 -16.86
C GLU A 30 -10.42 29.60 -17.61
N VAL A 31 -10.78 28.33 -17.76
CA VAL A 31 -10.01 27.35 -18.52
C VAL A 31 -10.97 26.79 -19.54
N GLU A 32 -10.73 27.06 -20.82
CA GLU A 32 -11.36 26.29 -21.87
C GLU A 32 -10.86 24.86 -21.78
N VAL A 33 -11.73 23.97 -21.32
CA VAL A 33 -11.45 22.54 -21.30
C VAL A 33 -11.70 22.03 -22.71
N GLN A 34 -10.61 21.84 -23.46
CA GLN A 34 -10.73 21.15 -24.73
C GLN A 34 -11.08 19.67 -24.48
N PRO A 35 -11.99 19.08 -25.28
CA PRO A 35 -12.33 17.67 -25.14
C PRO A 35 -11.09 16.80 -25.38
N GLU A 36 -10.99 15.69 -24.64
CA GLU A 36 -9.93 14.72 -24.92
C GLU A 36 -10.14 14.12 -26.31
N SER A 37 -9.06 13.98 -27.06
CA SER A 37 -9.05 13.28 -28.34
C SER A 37 -8.18 12.02 -28.26
N PRO A 38 -8.35 11.06 -29.18
CA PRO A 38 -7.53 9.85 -29.20
C PRO A 38 -6.05 10.17 -29.31
N CYS A 39 -5.22 9.38 -28.62
CA CYS A 39 -3.77 9.54 -28.67
C CYS A 39 -3.24 9.23 -30.08
N ILE A 40 -2.59 10.22 -30.71
CA ILE A 40 -1.96 10.08 -32.04
C ILE A 40 -0.53 9.52 -31.99
N ARG A 41 -0.06 9.09 -30.81
CA ARG A 41 1.28 8.54 -30.58
C ARG A 41 2.45 9.44 -31.03
N CYS A 42 2.33 10.75 -30.89
CA CYS A 42 3.34 11.72 -31.34
C CYS A 42 4.70 11.71 -30.58
N GLY A 43 4.77 11.14 -29.38
CA GLY A 43 6.01 11.01 -28.60
C GLY A 43 6.40 12.23 -27.77
N ALA A 44 5.76 13.38 -27.95
CA ALA A 44 6.08 14.64 -27.26
C ALA A 44 6.16 14.51 -25.72
N CYS A 45 5.26 13.71 -25.14
CA CYS A 45 5.22 13.46 -23.70
C CYS A 45 6.47 12.75 -23.14
N ALA A 46 7.14 11.91 -23.93
CA ALA A 46 8.37 11.22 -23.52
C ALA A 46 9.55 12.20 -23.53
N THR A 47 9.64 13.03 -24.57
CA THR A 47 10.68 14.06 -24.71
C THR A 47 10.59 15.13 -23.61
N ALA A 48 9.38 15.52 -23.22
CA ALA A 48 9.17 16.51 -22.16
C ALA A 48 9.34 15.95 -20.73
N CYS A 49 9.50 14.63 -20.57
CA CYS A 49 9.54 14.02 -19.25
C CYS A 49 10.91 14.23 -18.58
N PRO A 50 10.98 14.92 -17.42
CA PRO A 50 12.26 15.19 -16.75
C PRO A 50 12.93 13.92 -16.19
N VAL A 51 12.14 12.89 -15.91
CA VAL A 51 12.60 11.58 -15.40
C VAL A 51 12.66 10.51 -16.49
N ARG A 52 12.53 10.88 -17.77
CA ARG A 52 12.69 9.99 -18.94
C ARG A 52 11.78 8.74 -18.94
N LEU A 53 10.55 8.87 -18.43
CA LEU A 53 9.54 7.81 -18.48
C LEU A 53 8.89 7.70 -19.87
N GLN A 54 8.04 6.69 -20.06
CA GLN A 54 7.20 6.53 -21.25
C GLN A 54 5.71 6.76 -20.96
N PRO A 55 5.24 8.03 -20.88
CA PRO A 55 3.85 8.33 -20.52
C PRO A 55 2.79 7.70 -21.43
N GLN A 56 3.11 7.47 -22.71
CA GLN A 56 2.21 6.81 -23.65
C GLN A 56 1.89 5.37 -23.25
N GLN A 57 2.89 4.58 -22.86
CA GLN A 57 2.68 3.20 -22.45
C GLN A 57 1.94 3.15 -21.11
N MET A 58 2.32 4.02 -20.18
CA MET A 58 1.71 4.13 -18.87
C MET A 58 0.22 4.50 -18.95
N VAL A 59 -0.16 5.50 -19.77
CA VAL A 59 -1.58 5.88 -19.89
C VAL A 59 -2.39 4.80 -20.60
N ALA A 60 -1.82 4.11 -21.59
CA ALA A 60 -2.50 2.99 -22.24
C ALA A 60 -2.75 1.84 -21.25
N ALA A 61 -1.77 1.54 -20.39
CA ALA A 61 -1.94 0.55 -19.33
C ALA A 61 -3.01 0.98 -18.30
N LEU A 62 -3.01 2.24 -17.87
CA LEU A 62 -3.98 2.76 -16.89
C LEU A 62 -5.40 2.89 -17.44
N LYS A 63 -5.56 3.24 -18.72
CA LYS A 63 -6.88 3.25 -19.39
C LYS A 63 -7.43 1.84 -19.61
N GLY A 64 -6.57 0.82 -19.62
CA GLY A 64 -6.95 -0.59 -19.70
C GLY A 64 -6.97 -1.31 -18.36
N ASP A 65 -7.06 -0.59 -17.24
CA ASP A 65 -7.06 -1.10 -15.86
C ASP A 65 -5.89 -2.05 -15.51
N ALA A 66 -4.80 -1.97 -16.26
CA ALA A 66 -3.61 -2.79 -16.09
C ALA A 66 -2.58 -2.07 -15.20
N LEU A 67 -2.92 -1.87 -13.92
CA LEU A 67 -2.06 -1.14 -12.97
C LEU A 67 -0.66 -1.75 -12.92
N ASN A 68 -0.52 -3.08 -12.76
CA ASN A 68 0.78 -3.75 -12.66
C ASN A 68 1.68 -3.48 -13.88
N ARG A 69 1.10 -3.36 -15.08
CA ARG A 69 1.84 -2.97 -16.28
C ARG A 69 2.31 -1.52 -16.17
N ALA A 70 1.46 -0.61 -15.71
CA ALA A 70 1.87 0.78 -15.47
C ALA A 70 2.99 0.89 -14.43
N ILE A 71 2.96 0.06 -13.38
CA ILE A 71 4.05 -0.03 -12.38
C ILE A 71 5.36 -0.45 -13.06
N HIS A 72 5.32 -1.50 -13.87
CA HIS A 72 6.49 -1.97 -14.63
C HIS A 72 7.06 -0.89 -15.57
N GLU A 73 6.20 -0.07 -16.18
CA GLU A 73 6.60 1.07 -17.03
C GLU A 73 7.13 2.28 -16.23
N GLY A 74 7.24 2.20 -14.90
CA GLY A 74 7.82 3.25 -14.06
C GLY A 74 6.82 4.22 -13.43
N LEU A 75 5.55 3.82 -13.25
CA LEU A 75 4.55 4.65 -12.54
C LEU A 75 4.99 5.06 -11.12
N GLY A 76 5.81 4.25 -10.46
CA GLY A 76 6.35 4.55 -9.13
C GLY A 76 7.28 5.77 -9.13
N ASP A 77 8.01 5.98 -10.22
CA ASP A 77 9.05 7.00 -10.36
C ASP A 77 8.49 8.35 -10.86
N CYS A 78 7.21 8.39 -11.22
CA CYS A 78 6.55 9.61 -11.67
C CYS A 78 6.50 10.64 -10.53
N ILE A 79 7.14 11.79 -10.74
CA ILE A 79 7.17 12.93 -9.80
C ILE A 79 5.98 13.89 -9.94
N GLU A 80 4.96 13.53 -10.72
CA GLU A 80 3.72 14.31 -10.88
C GLU A 80 3.94 15.74 -11.40
N CYS A 81 4.99 15.94 -12.21
CA CYS A 81 5.37 17.26 -12.73
C CYS A 81 4.42 17.87 -13.79
N ALA A 82 3.46 17.10 -14.29
CA ALA A 82 2.48 17.46 -15.31
C ALA A 82 3.01 18.05 -16.64
N ALA A 83 4.32 18.00 -16.90
CA ALA A 83 4.92 18.44 -18.16
C ALA A 83 4.29 17.73 -19.38
N CYS A 84 3.92 16.46 -19.21
CA CYS A 84 3.27 15.66 -20.26
C CYS A 84 1.88 16.16 -20.64
N ASN A 85 1.12 16.80 -19.74
CA ASN A 85 -0.19 17.38 -20.05
C ASN A 85 -0.03 18.62 -20.95
N ALA A 86 0.94 19.46 -20.64
CA ALA A 86 1.16 20.72 -21.34
C ALA A 86 1.56 20.53 -22.82
N VAL A 87 2.25 19.43 -23.14
CA VAL A 87 2.75 19.15 -24.49
C VAL A 87 1.85 18.21 -25.30
N CYS A 88 0.76 17.69 -24.73
CA CYS A 88 -0.08 16.70 -25.40
C CYS A 88 -0.99 17.39 -26.43
N PRO A 89 -0.84 17.14 -27.75
CA PRO A 89 -1.72 17.72 -28.75
C PRO A 89 -3.15 17.17 -28.68
N SER A 90 -3.32 15.99 -28.06
CA SER A 90 -4.61 15.32 -27.90
C SER A 90 -5.37 15.76 -26.63
N ASN A 91 -4.83 16.71 -25.85
CA ASN A 91 -5.39 17.18 -24.58
C ASN A 91 -5.68 16.07 -23.55
N ILE A 92 -4.89 14.99 -23.57
CA ILE A 92 -5.06 13.88 -22.63
C ILE A 92 -4.50 14.30 -21.25
N PRO A 93 -5.28 14.20 -20.15
CA PRO A 93 -4.84 14.61 -18.82
C PRO A 93 -3.92 13.56 -18.17
N LEU A 94 -2.77 13.25 -18.78
CA LEU A 94 -1.82 12.20 -18.38
C LEU A 94 -1.47 12.22 -16.88
N ALA A 95 -1.17 13.39 -16.32
CA ALA A 95 -0.82 13.57 -14.91
C ALA A 95 -1.96 13.20 -13.96
N GLU A 96 -3.23 13.36 -14.36
CA GLU A 96 -4.38 12.92 -13.55
C GLU A 96 -4.45 11.39 -13.51
N TRP A 97 -4.27 10.73 -14.66
CA TRP A 97 -4.18 9.27 -14.73
C TRP A 97 -3.05 8.74 -13.86
N PHE A 98 -1.87 9.35 -13.92
CA PHE A 98 -0.72 8.91 -13.11
C PHE A 98 -0.92 9.14 -11.62
N ARG A 99 -1.49 10.28 -11.21
CA ARG A 99 -1.86 10.54 -9.81
C ARG A 99 -2.84 9.48 -9.29
N ARG A 100 -3.88 9.17 -10.08
CA ARG A 100 -4.86 8.13 -9.74
C ARG A 100 -4.21 6.75 -9.63
N GLY A 101 -3.37 6.38 -10.60
CA GLY A 101 -2.66 5.10 -10.57
C GLY A 101 -1.68 4.98 -9.39
N ARG A 102 -0.97 6.05 -9.03
CA ARG A 102 -0.10 6.06 -7.84
C ARG A 102 -0.89 5.96 -6.54
N PHE A 103 -2.06 6.59 -6.47
CA PHE A 103 -2.96 6.44 -5.34
C PHE A 103 -3.39 4.97 -5.20
N GLU A 104 -3.86 4.35 -6.27
CA GLU A 104 -4.26 2.95 -6.29
C GLU A 104 -3.10 1.99 -5.92
N MET A 105 -1.90 2.24 -6.43
CA MET A 105 -0.69 1.51 -6.06
C MET A 105 -0.42 1.58 -4.55
N LYS A 106 -0.52 2.78 -3.95
CA LYS A 106 -0.29 2.97 -2.51
C LYS A 106 -1.36 2.29 -1.66
N GLU A 107 -2.62 2.33 -2.08
CA GLU A 107 -3.71 1.64 -1.38
C GLU A 107 -3.49 0.12 -1.39
N ARG A 108 -3.18 -0.47 -2.56
CA ARG A 108 -2.85 -1.91 -2.65
C ARG A 108 -1.64 -2.29 -1.78
N ALA A 109 -0.62 -1.44 -1.74
CA ALA A 109 0.55 -1.66 -0.88
C ALA A 109 0.19 -1.60 0.61
N ARG A 110 -0.68 -0.66 1.02
CA ARG A 110 -1.18 -0.54 2.40
C ARG A 110 -1.99 -1.77 2.81
N GLU A 111 -2.90 -2.22 1.96
CA GLU A 111 -3.70 -3.43 2.20
C GLU A 111 -2.81 -4.67 2.38
N HIS A 112 -1.81 -4.83 1.50
CA HIS A 112 -0.86 -5.93 1.59
C HIS A 112 -0.03 -5.86 2.88
N GLN A 113 0.43 -4.67 3.26
CA GLN A 113 1.17 -4.48 4.50
C GLN A 113 0.32 -4.81 5.73
N GLN A 114 -0.92 -4.33 5.77
CA GLN A 114 -1.85 -4.62 6.86
C GLN A 114 -2.14 -6.13 6.98
N ALA A 115 -2.29 -6.82 5.85
CA ALA A 115 -2.47 -8.26 5.82
C ALA A 115 -1.23 -9.01 6.33
N SER A 116 -0.02 -8.57 5.94
CA SER A 116 1.24 -9.12 6.45
C SER A 116 1.37 -8.92 7.96
N ASP A 117 1.19 -7.68 8.44
CA ASP A 117 1.28 -7.34 9.85
C ASP A 117 0.27 -8.14 10.70
N ALA A 118 -0.93 -8.39 10.16
CA ALA A 118 -1.94 -9.20 10.84
C ALA A 118 -1.53 -10.68 10.95
N ARG A 119 -0.91 -11.24 9.90
CA ARG A 119 -0.36 -12.61 9.91
C ARG A 119 0.76 -12.74 10.94
N ASP A 120 1.72 -11.82 10.93
CA ASP A 120 2.86 -11.83 11.85
C ASP A 120 2.40 -11.76 13.32
N ARG A 121 1.39 -10.91 13.61
CA ARG A 121 0.80 -10.81 14.95
C ARG A 121 0.09 -12.10 15.37
N PHE A 122 -0.59 -12.77 14.45
CA PHE A 122 -1.30 -14.02 14.72
C PHE A 122 -0.32 -15.15 15.01
N GLU A 123 0.72 -15.30 14.18
CA GLU A 123 1.77 -16.30 14.35
C GLU A 123 2.51 -16.10 15.68
N ALA A 124 2.96 -14.88 15.98
CA ALA A 124 3.63 -14.55 17.23
C ALA A 124 2.77 -14.86 18.47
N ARG A 125 1.44 -14.63 18.38
CA ARG A 125 0.51 -14.99 19.45
C ARG A 125 0.42 -16.50 19.64
N ASN A 126 0.31 -17.27 18.57
CA ASN A 126 0.18 -18.73 18.64
C ASN A 126 1.44 -19.36 19.23
N THR A 127 2.62 -18.97 18.77
CA THR A 127 3.89 -19.45 19.33
C THR A 127 4.00 -19.16 20.83
N ARG A 128 3.53 -17.99 21.28
CA ARG A 128 3.50 -17.66 22.72
C ARG A 128 2.58 -18.60 23.49
N LEU A 129 1.39 -18.89 22.96
CA LEU A 129 0.41 -19.77 23.60
C LEU A 129 0.91 -21.22 23.66
N GLU A 130 1.51 -21.71 22.58
CA GLU A 130 2.10 -23.06 22.52
C GLU A 130 3.23 -23.23 23.53
N ARG A 131 4.14 -22.25 23.64
CA ARG A 131 5.20 -22.27 24.66
C ARG A 131 4.63 -22.33 26.08
N LEU A 132 3.62 -21.51 26.37
CA LEU A 132 2.97 -21.52 27.68
C LEU A 132 2.24 -22.85 27.96
N ALA A 133 1.61 -23.45 26.95
CA ALA A 133 0.96 -24.75 27.07
C ALA A 133 1.98 -25.86 27.35
N GLN A 134 3.09 -25.91 26.61
CA GLN A 134 4.18 -26.86 26.83
C GLN A 134 4.82 -26.70 28.22
N GLU A 135 5.08 -25.46 28.66
CA GLU A 135 5.58 -25.18 30.00
C GLU A 135 4.60 -25.65 31.09
N GLN A 136 3.29 -25.46 30.89
CA GLN A 136 2.28 -25.94 31.82
C GLN A 136 2.17 -27.46 31.83
N GLU A 137 2.20 -28.12 30.67
CA GLU A 137 2.17 -29.57 30.54
C GLU A 137 3.40 -30.21 31.18
N ALA A 138 4.60 -29.67 30.95
CA ALA A 138 5.83 -30.10 31.61
C ALA A 138 5.74 -29.96 33.13
N LYS A 139 5.21 -28.82 33.64
CA LYS A 139 4.97 -28.63 35.08
C LYS A 139 3.95 -29.64 35.63
N ARG A 140 2.88 -29.94 34.89
CA ARG A 140 1.85 -30.93 35.28
C ARG A 140 2.43 -32.35 35.28
N ALA A 141 3.21 -32.73 34.28
CA ALA A 141 3.88 -34.02 34.19
C ALA A 141 4.90 -34.20 35.32
N ALA A 142 5.72 -33.18 35.61
CA ALA A 142 6.66 -33.20 36.73
C ALA A 142 5.95 -33.34 38.09
N ARG A 143 4.80 -32.67 38.29
CA ARG A 143 3.97 -32.85 39.50
C ARG A 143 3.45 -34.28 39.62
N LYS A 144 2.91 -34.86 38.54
CA LYS A 144 2.43 -36.25 38.51
C LYS A 144 3.55 -37.27 38.77
N ALA A 145 4.72 -37.07 38.19
CA ALA A 145 5.89 -37.93 38.41
C ALA A 145 6.35 -37.88 39.87
N LYS A 146 6.45 -36.68 40.47
CA LYS A 146 6.79 -36.52 41.89
C LYS A 146 5.77 -37.19 42.81
N SER A 147 4.46 -37.06 42.53
CA SER A 147 3.43 -37.73 43.33
C SER A 147 3.47 -39.25 43.18
N ALA A 148 3.72 -39.77 41.97
CA ALA A 148 3.86 -41.21 41.72
C ALA A 148 5.11 -41.80 42.38
N ASP A 149 6.24 -41.09 42.35
CA ASP A 149 7.47 -41.48 43.06
C ASP A 149 7.27 -41.52 44.58
N ALA A 150 6.61 -40.51 45.16
CA ALA A 150 6.27 -40.48 46.58
C ALA A 150 5.34 -41.64 47.00
N LEU A 151 4.33 -41.97 46.18
CA LEU A 151 3.43 -43.11 46.40
C LEU A 151 4.18 -44.45 46.33
N ASN A 152 5.09 -44.61 45.36
CA ASN A 152 5.90 -45.83 45.23
C ASN A 152 6.89 -46.01 46.39
N LYS A 153 7.53 -44.93 46.86
CA LYS A 153 8.36 -44.94 48.07
C LYS A 153 7.55 -45.35 49.30
N ALA A 154 6.35 -44.79 49.46
CA ALA A 154 5.46 -45.15 50.57
C ALA A 154 5.00 -46.62 50.51
N ARG A 155 4.77 -47.17 49.31
CA ARG A 155 4.42 -48.58 49.14
C ARG A 155 5.58 -49.51 49.50
N LYS A 156 6.79 -49.22 49.03
CA LYS A 156 8.00 -50.01 49.39
C LYS A 156 8.29 -49.98 50.89
N ALA A 157 8.18 -48.81 51.52
CA ALA A 157 8.37 -48.69 52.97
C ALA A 157 7.32 -49.48 53.78
N ARG A 158 6.12 -49.73 53.23
CA ARG A 158 5.11 -50.61 53.85
C ARG A 158 5.41 -52.09 53.65
N GLU A 159 6.00 -52.47 52.51
CA GLU A 159 6.41 -53.86 52.23
C GLU A 159 7.64 -54.28 53.04
N GLU A 160 8.54 -53.36 53.38
CA GLU A 160 9.75 -53.63 54.18
C GLU A 160 9.49 -53.74 55.71
N ILE A 161 8.29 -53.35 56.17
CA ILE A 161 7.88 -53.39 57.60
C ILE A 161 7.04 -54.64 57.92
N SER A 162 6.61 -55.39 56.89
CA SER A 162 5.85 -56.66 57.02
C SER A 162 6.75 -57.87 56.90
#